data_AF-A0A5N9CLY3-F1
#
_entry.id   AF-A0A5N9CLY3-F1
#
_cell.length_a   1.000
_cell.length_b   1.000
_cell.length_c   1.000
_cell.angle_alpha   90.00
_cell.angle_beta   90.00
_cell.angle_gamma   90.00
#
_symmetry.space_group_name_H-M   'P 1'
#
loop_
_entity.id
_entity.type
_entity.pdbx_description
1 polymer ?
#
loop_
_entity_poly.entity_id
_entity_poly.type
_entity_poly.pdbx_seq_one_letter_code
_entity_poly.pdbx_strand_id
1 'polypeptide(L)'
;METELIGFIAQLITGIATLLVALVLVFQLRKQNQQLKIQHQDSDNKLTMDRISLFEKITIPNNYGDAFVDIMWKARTKGLSGMTEAEIWQFETWLTTANRRIFAEFRLNRFAQIGIDNESAILTYYNYQYTFLFEYKAGLELYPILLRPRIANARNLGVPGLLEMVDKIYEE
;
A
#
# COMPACT_ATOMS: atom_id res chain seq x y z
N MET A 1 -61.39 32.98 10.93
CA MET A 1 -61.66 31.53 10.80
C MET A 1 -61.17 30.95 9.47
N GLU A 2 -61.70 31.29 8.29
CA GLU A 2 -61.20 30.74 7.01
C GLU A 2 -59.75 31.15 6.69
N THR A 3 -59.41 32.42 6.87
CA THR A 3 -58.05 32.95 6.63
C THR A 3 -57.00 32.37 7.58
N GLU A 4 -57.37 32.02 8.81
CA GLU A 4 -56.48 31.38 9.78
C GLU A 4 -56.22 29.92 9.44
N LEU A 5 -57.25 29.20 8.98
CA LEU A 5 -57.12 27.83 8.49
C LEU A 5 -56.21 27.76 7.26
N ILE A 6 -56.38 28.69 6.31
CA ILE A 6 -55.53 28.80 5.12
C ILE A 6 -54.09 29.11 5.52
N GLY A 7 -53.86 30.04 6.47
CA GLY A 7 -52.53 30.36 6.98
C GLY A 7 -51.84 29.16 7.63
N PHE A 8 -52.57 28.40 8.44
CA PHE A 8 -52.06 27.19 9.08
C PHE A 8 -51.67 26.11 8.05
N ILE A 9 -52.53 25.86 7.05
CA ILE A 9 -52.25 24.90 5.97
C ILE A 9 -51.01 25.34 5.17
N ALA A 10 -50.90 26.63 4.84
CA ALA A 10 -49.75 27.16 4.12
C ALA A 10 -48.43 26.99 4.90
N GLN A 11 -48.44 27.22 6.21
CA GLN A 11 -47.28 27.02 7.07
C GLN A 11 -46.89 25.54 7.18
N LEU A 12 -47.88 24.64 7.26
CA LEU A 12 -47.66 23.20 7.29
C LEU A 12 -47.02 22.71 5.98
N ILE A 13 -47.53 23.16 4.82
CA ILE A 13 -46.95 22.85 3.50
C ILE A 13 -45.50 23.38 3.42
N THR A 14 -45.26 24.61 3.88
CA THR A 14 -43.92 25.22 3.87
C THR A 14 -42.94 24.47 4.77
N GLY A 15 -43.40 24.02 5.95
CA GLY A 15 -42.62 23.19 6.87
C GLY A 15 -42.25 21.83 6.26
N ILE A 16 -43.21 21.16 5.61
CA ILE A 16 -42.97 19.90 4.89
C ILE A 16 -41.98 20.11 3.75
N ALA A 17 -42.14 21.17 2.94
CA ALA A 17 -41.24 21.48 1.85
C ALA A 17 -39.80 21.70 2.35
N THR A 18 -39.64 22.45 3.45
CA THR A 18 -38.34 22.70 4.09
C THR A 18 -37.71 21.41 4.60
N LEU A 19 -38.51 20.54 5.23
CA LEU A 19 -38.04 19.25 5.73
C LEU A 19 -37.56 18.35 4.58
N LEU A 20 -38.31 18.28 3.47
CA LEU A 20 -37.93 17.48 2.30
C LEU A 20 -36.61 17.96 1.71
N VAL A 21 -36.43 19.28 1.55
CA VAL A 21 -35.17 19.86 1.08
C VAL A 21 -34.02 19.53 2.03
N ALA A 22 -34.22 19.68 3.34
CA ALA A 22 -33.20 19.35 4.34
C ALA A 22 -32.79 17.86 4.28
N LEU A 23 -33.75 16.94 4.12
CA LEU A 23 -33.46 15.51 3.97
C LEU A 23 -32.62 15.21 2.72
N VAL A 24 -32.95 15.84 1.59
CA VAL A 24 -32.19 15.71 0.35
C VAL A 24 -30.76 16.24 0.54
N LEU A 25 -30.58 17.39 1.18
CA LEU A 25 -29.26 17.96 1.47
C LEU A 25 -28.42 17.05 2.36
N VAL A 26 -29.00 16.48 3.41
CA VAL A 26 -28.30 15.52 4.28
C VAL A 26 -27.87 14.29 3.48
N PHE A 27 -28.71 13.79 2.58
CA PHE A 27 -28.35 12.67 1.72
C PHE A 27 -27.23 13.02 0.73
N GLN A 28 -27.26 14.21 0.14
CA GLN A 28 -26.19 14.72 -0.72
C GLN A 28 -24.86 14.84 0.05
N LEU A 29 -24.87 15.42 1.26
CA LEU A 29 -23.68 15.53 2.11
C LEU A 29 -23.10 14.16 2.46
N ARG A 30 -23.94 13.17 2.77
CA ARG A 30 -23.48 11.80 3.02
C ARG A 30 -22.76 11.21 1.80
N LYS A 31 -23.31 11.38 0.61
CA LYS A 31 -22.68 10.94 -0.65
C LYS A 31 -21.38 11.68 -0.93
N GLN A 32 -21.34 13.00 -0.76
CA GLN A 32 -20.14 13.80 -0.94
C GLN A 32 -19.02 13.37 0.01
N ASN A 33 -19.34 13.13 1.29
CA ASN A 33 -18.36 12.64 2.26
C ASN A 33 -17.81 11.26 1.89
N GLN A 34 -18.64 10.36 1.35
CA GLN A 34 -18.19 9.08 0.83
C GLN A 34 -17.24 9.25 -0.36
N GLN A 35 -17.59 10.12 -1.32
CA GLN A 35 -16.74 10.41 -2.48
C GLN A 35 -15.41 11.04 -2.09
N LEU A 36 -15.41 12.00 -1.15
CA LEU A 36 -14.20 12.62 -0.63
C LEU A 36 -13.27 11.58 0.03
N LYS A 37 -13.83 10.66 0.82
CA LYS A 37 -13.06 9.58 1.43
C LYS A 37 -12.37 8.70 0.38
N ILE A 38 -13.10 8.33 -0.68
CA ILE A 38 -12.55 7.54 -1.79
C ILE A 38 -11.44 8.33 -2.50
N GLN A 39 -11.68 9.60 -2.84
CA GLN A 39 -10.69 10.44 -3.50
C GLN A 39 -9.41 10.64 -2.66
N HIS A 40 -9.56 10.84 -1.35
CA HIS A 40 -8.41 10.92 -0.45
C HIS A 40 -7.58 9.64 -0.45
N GLN A 41 -8.25 8.49 -0.41
CA GLN A 41 -7.59 7.19 -0.47
C GLN A 41 -6.88 6.95 -1.81
N ASP A 42 -7.54 7.24 -2.93
CA ASP A 42 -6.96 7.14 -4.27
C ASP A 42 -5.76 8.08 -4.44
N SER A 43 -5.83 9.27 -3.85
CA SER A 43 -4.72 10.23 -3.85
C SER A 43 -3.52 9.71 -3.05
N ASP A 44 -3.72 9.15 -1.84
CA ASP A 44 -2.61 8.58 -1.06
C ASP A 44 -1.97 7.38 -1.78
N ASN A 45 -2.79 6.52 -2.38
CA ASN A 45 -2.32 5.40 -3.19
C ASN A 45 -1.45 5.89 -4.36
N LYS A 46 -1.96 6.85 -5.13
CA LYS A 46 -1.27 7.42 -6.29
C LYS A 46 0.03 8.08 -5.88
N LEU A 47 0.01 8.94 -4.87
CA LEU A 47 1.20 9.63 -4.37
C LEU A 47 2.25 8.65 -3.85
N THR A 48 1.83 7.60 -3.14
CA THR A 48 2.74 6.56 -2.64
C THR A 48 3.42 5.83 -3.81
N MET A 49 2.65 5.41 -4.81
CA MET A 49 3.19 4.69 -5.97
C MET A 49 4.05 5.58 -6.87
N ASP A 50 3.65 6.84 -7.07
CA ASP A 50 4.42 7.82 -7.84
C ASP A 50 5.78 8.10 -7.15
N ARG A 51 5.80 8.19 -5.81
CA ARG A 51 7.04 8.33 -5.03
C ARG A 51 7.95 7.12 -5.13
N ILE A 52 7.41 5.91 -5.02
CA ILE A 52 8.20 4.66 -5.16
C ILE A 52 8.78 4.56 -6.56
N SER A 53 7.97 4.86 -7.60
CA SER A 53 8.42 4.85 -8.99
C SER A 53 9.51 5.90 -9.26
N LEU A 54 9.39 7.08 -8.66
CA LEU A 54 10.43 8.11 -8.76
C LEU A 54 11.71 7.67 -8.06
N PHE A 55 11.59 7.07 -6.87
CA PHE A 55 12.74 6.54 -6.14
C PHE A 55 13.47 5.48 -6.96
N GLU A 56 12.74 4.52 -7.53
CA GLU A 56 13.28 3.46 -8.40
C GLU A 56 14.08 4.04 -9.58
N LYS A 57 13.53 5.06 -10.25
CA LYS A 57 14.21 5.76 -11.36
C LYS A 57 15.50 6.47 -10.95
N ILE A 58 15.52 7.05 -9.75
CA ILE A 58 16.68 7.81 -9.25
C ILE A 58 17.78 6.88 -8.75
N THR A 59 17.42 5.81 -8.05
CA THR A 59 18.37 4.96 -7.34
C THR A 59 18.84 3.76 -8.16
N ILE A 60 18.08 3.36 -9.19
CA ILE A 60 18.42 2.23 -10.06
C ILE A 60 18.22 2.62 -11.54
N PRO A 61 18.95 3.63 -12.05
CA PRO A 61 18.73 4.16 -13.41
C PRO A 61 19.02 3.13 -14.52
N ASN A 62 19.86 2.13 -14.24
CA ASN A 62 20.28 1.08 -15.19
C ASN A 62 19.65 -0.28 -14.88
N ASN A 63 18.51 -0.30 -14.18
CA ASN A 63 17.74 -1.53 -14.03
C ASN A 63 17.51 -2.12 -15.44
N TYR A 64 17.73 -3.42 -15.59
CA TYR A 64 17.51 -4.18 -16.84
C TYR A 64 18.60 -4.13 -17.93
N GLY A 65 19.82 -3.65 -17.63
CA GLY A 65 20.99 -3.89 -18.51
C GLY A 65 21.68 -5.24 -18.23
N ASP A 66 22.58 -5.67 -19.12
CA ASP A 66 23.33 -6.93 -18.98
C ASP A 66 24.10 -7.02 -17.66
N ALA A 67 24.70 -5.90 -17.22
CA ALA A 67 25.40 -5.81 -15.94
C ALA A 67 24.46 -6.07 -14.74
N PHE A 68 23.22 -5.60 -14.81
CA PHE A 68 22.23 -5.85 -13.76
C PHE A 68 21.81 -7.32 -13.73
N VAL A 69 21.64 -7.95 -14.89
CA VAL A 69 21.33 -9.39 -14.97
C VAL A 69 22.44 -10.22 -14.34
N ASP A 70 23.71 -9.90 -14.60
CA ASP A 70 24.85 -10.58 -13.97
C ASP A 70 24.88 -10.39 -12.45
N ILE A 71 24.59 -9.18 -11.95
CA ILE A 71 24.44 -8.89 -10.51
C ILE A 71 23.34 -9.77 -9.90
N MET A 72 22.16 -9.82 -10.52
CA MET A 72 21.03 -10.62 -10.03
C MET A 72 21.35 -12.12 -10.04
N TRP A 73 22.07 -12.59 -11.05
CA TRP A 73 22.50 -13.98 -11.13
C TRP A 73 23.54 -14.34 -10.05
N LYS A 74 24.53 -13.47 -9.82
CA LYS A 74 25.50 -13.60 -8.72
C LYS A 74 24.80 -13.59 -7.36
N ALA A 75 23.88 -12.65 -7.14
CA ALA A 75 23.09 -12.57 -5.91
C ALA A 75 22.29 -13.85 -5.66
N ARG A 76 21.75 -14.46 -6.73
CA ARG A 76 20.99 -15.72 -6.65
C ARG A 76 21.88 -16.92 -6.35
N THR A 77 23.00 -17.06 -7.04
CA THR A 77 23.80 -18.30 -7.01
C THR A 77 24.96 -18.29 -6.02
N LYS A 78 25.64 -17.14 -5.88
CA LYS A 78 26.86 -16.99 -5.08
C LYS A 78 26.64 -16.27 -3.75
N GLY A 79 25.59 -15.47 -3.62
CA GLY A 79 25.36 -14.62 -2.45
C GLY A 79 26.31 -13.41 -2.43
N LEU A 80 26.37 -12.70 -1.31
CA LEU A 80 27.17 -11.46 -1.18
C LEU A 80 28.66 -11.71 -1.39
N SER A 81 29.16 -12.88 -0.98
CA SER A 81 30.58 -13.26 -1.12
C SER A 81 31.07 -13.32 -2.57
N GLY A 82 30.16 -13.50 -3.54
CA GLY A 82 30.49 -13.57 -4.96
C GLY A 82 30.38 -12.23 -5.70
N MET A 83 30.19 -11.14 -4.96
CA MET A 83 29.89 -9.82 -5.48
C MET A 83 30.92 -8.81 -4.97
N THR A 84 31.23 -7.81 -5.78
CA THR A 84 31.99 -6.63 -5.39
C THR A 84 31.15 -5.70 -4.54
N GLU A 85 31.77 -4.79 -3.78
CA GLU A 85 31.05 -3.79 -2.97
C GLU A 85 30.05 -2.95 -3.79
N ALA A 86 30.41 -2.58 -5.02
CA ALA A 86 29.53 -1.83 -5.91
C ALA A 86 28.31 -2.65 -6.38
N GLU A 87 28.48 -3.96 -6.59
CA GLU A 87 27.39 -4.86 -6.96
C GLU A 87 26.48 -5.13 -5.76
N ILE A 88 27.06 -5.28 -4.56
CA ILE A 88 26.31 -5.40 -3.30
C ILE A 88 25.45 -4.16 -3.10
N TRP A 89 26.03 -2.95 -3.21
CA TRP A 89 25.29 -1.71 -3.06
C TRP A 89 24.13 -1.59 -4.07
N GLN A 90 24.34 -2.00 -5.33
CA GLN A 90 23.28 -2.02 -6.35
C GLN A 90 22.17 -3.01 -5.99
N PHE A 91 22.52 -4.22 -5.57
CA PHE A 91 21.55 -5.23 -5.17
C PHE A 91 20.78 -4.82 -3.90
N GLU A 92 21.46 -4.26 -2.90
CA GLU A 92 20.82 -3.70 -1.70
C GLU A 92 19.81 -2.61 -2.07
N THR A 93 20.16 -1.73 -3.01
CA THR A 93 19.28 -0.64 -3.48
C THR A 93 18.05 -1.21 -4.19
N TRP A 94 18.23 -2.22 -5.03
CA TRP A 94 17.13 -2.96 -5.64
C TRP A 94 16.24 -3.64 -4.61
N LEU A 95 16.83 -4.41 -3.70
CA LEU A 95 16.14 -5.17 -2.66
C LEU A 95 15.34 -4.25 -1.74
N THR A 96 15.91 -3.09 -1.40
CA THR A 96 15.25 -2.02 -0.64
C THR A 96 14.03 -1.48 -1.38
N THR A 97 14.16 -1.24 -2.68
CA THR A 97 13.08 -0.69 -3.51
C THR A 97 11.94 -1.69 -3.68
N ALA A 98 12.28 -2.96 -3.92
CA ALA A 98 11.33 -4.06 -3.99
C ALA A 98 10.57 -4.22 -2.66
N ASN A 99 11.29 -4.25 -1.54
CA ASN A 99 10.67 -4.33 -0.21
C ASN A 99 9.76 -3.13 0.09
N ARG A 100 10.17 -1.90 -0.26
CA ARG A 100 9.35 -0.69 -0.11
C ARG A 100 8.03 -0.79 -0.86
N ARG A 101 8.03 -1.38 -2.06
CA ARG A 101 6.81 -1.62 -2.83
C ARG A 101 5.89 -2.57 -2.08
N ILE A 102 6.36 -3.75 -1.71
CA ILE A 102 5.57 -4.76 -0.99
C ILE A 102 5.02 -4.19 0.33
N PHE A 103 5.86 -3.48 1.08
CA PHE A 103 5.48 -2.80 2.31
C PHE A 103 4.37 -1.76 2.10
N ALA A 104 4.49 -0.92 1.06
CA ALA A 104 3.49 0.09 0.76
C ALA A 104 2.15 -0.53 0.36
N GLU A 105 2.15 -1.63 -0.40
CA GLU A 105 0.94 -2.36 -0.77
C GLU A 105 0.22 -2.92 0.47
N PHE A 106 0.99 -3.46 1.42
CA PHE A 106 0.46 -3.95 2.69
C PHE A 106 -0.14 -2.81 3.52
N ARG A 107 0.61 -1.73 3.73
CA ARG A 107 0.16 -0.55 4.49
C ARG A 107 -1.12 0.05 3.93
N LEU A 108 -1.23 0.12 2.60
CA LEU A 108 -2.39 0.68 1.91
C LEU A 108 -3.58 -0.27 1.91
N ASN A 109 -3.44 -1.51 2.40
CA ASN A 109 -4.47 -2.53 2.39
C ASN A 109 -5.08 -2.74 0.99
N ARG A 110 -4.23 -2.80 -0.05
CA ARG A 110 -4.65 -2.81 -1.47
C ARG A 110 -5.72 -3.86 -1.77
N PHE A 111 -5.69 -5.02 -1.12
CA PHE A 111 -6.64 -6.10 -1.31
C PHE A 111 -8.05 -5.75 -0.82
N ALA A 112 -8.18 -5.16 0.38
CA ALA A 112 -9.48 -4.72 0.87
C ALA A 112 -10.08 -3.61 -0.02
N GLN A 113 -9.25 -2.78 -0.65
CA GLN A 113 -9.71 -1.72 -1.56
C GLN A 113 -10.40 -2.27 -2.82
N ILE A 114 -9.97 -3.43 -3.30
CA ILE A 114 -10.54 -4.11 -4.47
C ILE A 114 -11.57 -5.17 -4.08
N GLY A 115 -12.04 -5.16 -2.83
CA GLY A 115 -13.07 -6.08 -2.32
C GLY A 115 -12.56 -7.49 -2.04
N ILE A 116 -11.25 -7.69 -1.93
CA ILE A 116 -10.65 -8.96 -1.50
C ILE A 116 -10.42 -8.87 0.02
N ASP A 117 -11.25 -9.57 0.78
CA ASP A 117 -11.18 -9.69 2.24
C ASP A 117 -10.73 -11.08 2.69
N ASN A 118 -10.39 -11.96 1.75
CA ASN A 118 -9.89 -13.29 2.05
C ASN A 118 -8.45 -13.21 2.59
N GLU A 119 -8.33 -13.33 3.91
CA GLU A 119 -7.05 -13.33 4.63
C GLU A 119 -6.05 -14.34 4.04
N SER A 120 -6.49 -15.55 3.69
CA SER A 120 -5.61 -16.56 3.10
C SER A 120 -5.05 -16.12 1.74
N ALA A 121 -5.84 -15.48 0.88
CA ALA A 121 -5.37 -14.97 -0.41
C ALA A 121 -4.35 -13.83 -0.23
N ILE A 122 -4.61 -12.94 0.74
CA ILE A 122 -3.72 -11.82 1.10
C ILE A 122 -2.38 -12.37 1.61
N LEU A 123 -2.42 -13.31 2.56
CA LEU A 123 -1.24 -13.97 3.10
C LEU A 123 -0.45 -14.70 2.01
N THR A 124 -1.14 -15.41 1.11
CA THR A 124 -0.51 -16.14 -0.01
C THR A 124 0.23 -15.18 -0.95
N TYR A 125 -0.37 -14.03 -1.28
CA TYR A 125 0.29 -13.03 -2.12
C TYR A 125 1.58 -12.53 -1.48
N TYR A 126 1.52 -12.05 -0.23
CA TYR A 126 2.70 -11.52 0.43
C TYR A 126 3.75 -12.59 0.68
N ASN A 127 3.34 -13.82 1.01
CA ASN A 127 4.25 -14.95 1.13
C ASN A 127 5.04 -15.14 -0.17
N TYR A 128 4.35 -15.25 -1.31
CA TYR A 128 4.99 -15.39 -2.62
C TYR A 128 5.96 -14.25 -2.94
N GLN A 129 5.60 -13.00 -2.63
CA GLN A 129 6.47 -11.84 -2.87
C GLN A 129 7.78 -11.92 -2.07
N TYR A 130 7.72 -12.30 -0.78
CA TYR A 130 8.91 -12.42 0.05
C TYR A 130 9.72 -13.68 -0.26
N THR A 131 9.06 -14.80 -0.58
CA THR A 131 9.74 -15.99 -1.10
C THR A 131 10.60 -15.64 -2.31
N PHE A 132 10.09 -14.83 -3.24
CA PHE A 132 10.87 -14.39 -4.40
C PHE A 132 12.10 -13.57 -4.02
N LEU A 133 12.03 -12.73 -2.98
CA LEU A 133 13.19 -12.01 -2.47
C LEU A 133 14.22 -12.94 -1.81
N PHE A 134 13.75 -14.02 -1.18
CA PHE A 134 14.58 -15.01 -0.50
C PHE A 134 15.08 -16.14 -1.42
N GLU A 135 14.57 -16.25 -2.65
CA GLU A 135 15.21 -17.07 -3.70
C GLU A 135 16.64 -16.59 -4.02
N TYR A 136 16.95 -15.33 -3.70
CA TYR A 136 18.30 -14.80 -3.79
C TYR A 136 19.06 -15.13 -2.52
N LYS A 137 20.19 -15.84 -2.66
CA LYS A 137 21.09 -16.13 -1.53
C LYS A 137 21.56 -14.87 -0.82
N ALA A 138 21.90 -13.82 -1.59
CA ALA A 138 22.21 -12.50 -1.06
C ALA A 138 20.99 -11.84 -0.36
N GLY A 139 19.77 -12.13 -0.81
CA GLY A 139 18.53 -11.65 -0.18
C GLY A 139 18.32 -12.24 1.21
N LEU A 140 18.58 -13.54 1.37
CA LEU A 140 18.60 -14.21 2.68
C LEU A 140 19.68 -13.62 3.61
N GLU A 141 20.91 -13.46 3.10
CA GLU A 141 22.03 -12.89 3.87
C GLU A 141 21.74 -11.44 4.31
N LEU A 142 21.08 -10.64 3.46
CA LEU A 142 20.70 -9.26 3.75
C LEU A 142 19.43 -9.15 4.62
N TYR A 143 18.62 -10.20 4.74
CA TYR A 143 17.37 -10.13 5.51
C TYR A 143 17.57 -9.63 6.95
N PRO A 144 18.39 -10.29 7.80
CA PRO A 144 18.51 -9.91 9.22
C PRO A 144 19.15 -8.52 9.42
N ILE A 145 19.99 -8.07 8.49
CA ILE A 145 20.77 -6.83 8.61
C ILE A 145 20.13 -5.62 7.94
N LEU A 146 19.40 -5.82 6.84
CA LEU A 146 18.87 -4.75 6.01
C LEU A 146 17.35 -4.68 6.03
N LEU A 147 16.67 -5.80 5.73
CA LEU A 147 15.22 -5.80 5.54
C LEU A 147 14.45 -5.91 6.86
N ARG A 148 14.81 -6.87 7.70
CA ARG A 148 14.15 -7.14 8.98
C ARG A 148 14.07 -5.90 9.87
N PRO A 149 15.16 -5.12 10.10
CA PRO A 149 15.08 -3.91 10.91
C PRO A 149 14.15 -2.86 10.31
N ARG A 150 14.08 -2.75 8.99
CA ARG A 150 13.18 -1.79 8.31
C ARG A 150 11.72 -2.18 8.47
N ILE A 151 11.38 -3.45 8.28
CA ILE A 151 10.02 -3.97 8.49
C ILE A 151 9.63 -3.82 9.96
N ALA A 152 10.54 -4.14 10.89
CA ALA A 152 10.30 -3.99 12.33
C ALA A 152 10.07 -2.53 12.75
N ASN A 153 10.87 -1.59 12.25
CA ASN A 153 10.65 -0.16 12.49
C ASN A 153 9.32 0.33 11.90
N ALA A 154 8.88 -0.29 10.81
CA ALA A 154 7.64 0.04 10.15
C ALA A 154 6.39 -0.50 10.87
N ARG A 155 6.53 -1.40 11.86
CA ARG A 155 5.44 -1.85 12.75
C ARG A 155 4.71 -0.67 13.41
N ASN A 156 5.47 0.39 13.75
CA ASN A 156 4.94 1.62 14.36
C ASN A 156 4.13 2.49 13.37
N LEU A 157 4.12 2.15 12.08
CA LEU A 157 3.39 2.85 11.01
C LEU A 157 2.08 2.14 10.63
N GLY A 158 1.55 1.27 11.49
CA GLY A 158 0.26 0.63 11.31
C GLY A 158 0.28 -0.64 10.46
N VAL A 159 1.39 -1.40 10.51
CA VAL A 159 1.58 -2.63 9.71
C VAL A 159 1.81 -3.83 10.66
N PRO A 160 0.82 -4.22 11.48
CA PRO A 160 0.93 -5.40 12.32
C PRO A 160 0.91 -6.67 11.44
N GLY A 161 1.70 -7.69 11.79
CA GLY A 161 1.65 -9.02 11.16
C GLY A 161 2.59 -9.23 9.97
N LEU A 162 3.05 -8.16 9.30
CA LEU A 162 3.99 -8.29 8.17
C LEU A 162 5.35 -8.81 8.63
N LEU A 163 5.89 -8.31 9.75
CA LEU A 163 7.17 -8.79 10.26
C LEU A 163 7.10 -10.27 10.62
N GLU A 164 6.06 -10.66 11.37
CA GLU A 164 5.86 -12.03 11.81
C GLU A 164 5.71 -12.99 10.61
N MET A 165 5.03 -12.55 9.55
CA MET A 165 4.91 -13.31 8.31
C MET A 165 6.26 -13.50 7.62
N VAL A 166 7.05 -12.43 7.50
CA VAL A 166 8.33 -12.48 6.78
C VAL A 166 9.38 -13.26 7.57
N ASP A 167 9.41 -13.11 8.90
CA ASP A 167 10.25 -13.91 9.79
C ASP A 167 9.97 -15.41 9.60
N LYS A 168 8.68 -15.80 9.51
CA LYS A 168 8.31 -17.20 9.25
C LYS A 168 8.84 -17.71 7.91
N ILE A 169 8.71 -16.93 6.83
CA ILE A 169 9.19 -17.34 5.49
C ILE A 169 10.72 -17.46 5.47
N TYR A 170 11.42 -16.63 6.26
CA TYR A 170 12.87 -16.69 6.37
C TYR A 170 13.36 -17.92 7.14
N GLU A 171 12.55 -18.44 8.07
CA GLU A 171 12.88 -19.62 8.89
C GLU A 171 12.54 -20.97 8.22
N GLU A 172 11.73 -20.96 7.15
CA GLU A 172 11.37 -22.13 6.33
C GLU A 172 12.48 -22.52 5.33
#